data_AF-A0A0F9MUQ0-F1
#
_entry.id   AF-A0A0F9MUQ0-F1
#
_cell.length_a   1.000
_cell.length_b   1.000
_cell.length_c   1.000
_cell.angle_alpha   90.00
_cell.angle_beta   90.00
_cell.angle_gamma   90.00
#
_symmetry.space_group_name_H-M   'P 1'
#
loop_
_entity.id
_entity.type
_entity.pdbx_description
1 polymer ?
#
loop_
_entity_poly.entity_id
_entity_poly.type
_entity_poly.pdbx_seq_one_letter_code
_entity_poly.pdbx_strand_id
1 'polypeptide(L)'
;MKVEMYTLSTCPWCNKTKEFFKEKNIDFNYIDYDLADDEEKKRIIADMRQSAGQTSFPFVKIDDEVVVGYDIDKYEELIAKAS
;
A
#
# COMPACT_ATOMS: atom_id res chain seq x y z
N MET A 1 -3.19 8.25 -12.05
CA MET A 1 -2.85 7.12 -11.18
C MET A 1 -1.97 7.59 -10.03
N LYS A 2 -2.46 7.45 -8.80
CA LYS A 2 -1.73 7.72 -7.56
C LYS A 2 -1.62 6.41 -6.78
N VAL A 3 -0.39 6.03 -6.42
CA VAL A 3 -0.15 4.83 -5.58
C VAL A 3 0.42 5.25 -4.23
N GLU A 4 -0.28 4.89 -3.16
CA GLU A 4 0.14 5.11 -1.78
C GLU A 4 0.13 3.80 -1.02
N MET A 5 1.11 3.61 -0.14
CA MET A 5 1.25 2.35 0.59
C MET A 5 1.49 2.58 2.08
N TYR A 6 0.86 1.75 2.90
CA TYR A 6 1.33 1.50 4.25
C TYR A 6 2.06 0.17 4.29
N THR A 7 3.24 0.18 4.91
CA THR A 7 4.16 -0.96 4.92
C THR A 7 4.74 -1.19 6.30
N LEU A 8 5.47 -2.29 6.46
CA LEU A 8 6.38 -2.49 7.58
C LEU A 8 7.79 -2.61 7.01
N SER A 9 8.77 -1.94 7.62
CA SER A 9 10.16 -1.90 7.17
C SER A 9 10.80 -3.30 7.11
N THR A 10 10.30 -4.22 7.92
CA THR A 10 10.77 -5.61 8.05
C THR A 10 9.93 -6.64 7.29
N CYS A 11 8.84 -6.22 6.61
CA CYS A 11 7.94 -7.16 5.94
C CYS A 11 8.41 -7.50 4.52
N PRO A 12 8.69 -8.78 4.21
CA PRO A 12 9.17 -9.19 2.88
C PRO A 12 8.13 -8.93 1.78
N TRP A 13 6.83 -9.06 2.09
CA TRP A 13 5.75 -8.78 1.14
C TRP A 13 5.62 -7.30 0.81
N CYS A 14 5.92 -6.43 1.77
CA CYS A 14 5.99 -4.99 1.51
C CYS A 14 7.12 -4.67 0.54
N ASN A 15 8.31 -5.27 0.73
CA ASN A 15 9.44 -5.07 -0.17
C ASN A 15 9.15 -5.59 -1.58
N LYS A 16 8.57 -6.79 -1.71
CA LYS A 16 8.12 -7.31 -3.02
C LYS A 16 7.10 -6.41 -3.72
N THR A 17 6.20 -5.78 -2.96
CA THR A 17 5.23 -4.84 -3.53
C THR A 17 5.92 -3.57 -4.03
N LYS A 18 6.86 -3.00 -3.26
CA LYS A 18 7.67 -1.85 -3.67
C LYS A 18 8.49 -2.18 -4.93
N GLU A 19 9.08 -3.37 -5.00
CA GLU A 19 9.83 -3.85 -6.17
C GLU A 19 8.94 -3.98 -7.40
N PHE A 20 7.76 -4.59 -7.27
CA PHE A 20 6.79 -4.70 -8.35
C PHE A 20 6.46 -3.33 -8.98
N PHE A 21 6.11 -2.33 -8.17
CA PHE A 21 5.81 -1.00 -8.70
C PHE A 21 7.03 -0.32 -9.34
N LYS A 22 8.23 -0.50 -8.78
CA LYS A 22 9.48 -0.01 -9.38
C LYS A 22 9.74 -0.66 -10.75
N GLU A 23 9.59 -1.98 -10.87
CA GLU A 23 9.80 -2.71 -12.13
C GLU A 23 8.82 -2.28 -13.23
N LYS A 24 7.59 -1.91 -12.84
CA LYS A 24 6.57 -1.37 -13.75
C LYS A 24 6.75 0.12 -14.06
N ASN A 25 7.80 0.78 -13.52
CA ASN A 25 8.03 2.22 -13.61
C ASN A 25 6.83 3.06 -13.12
N ILE A 26 6.20 2.61 -12.04
CA ILE A 26 5.09 3.31 -11.40
C ILE A 26 5.63 4.10 -10.22
N ASP A 27 5.35 5.40 -10.20
CA ASP A 27 5.66 6.24 -9.04
C ASP A 27 4.70 5.92 -7.88
N PHE A 28 5.25 5.74 -6.68
CA PHE A 28 4.49 5.48 -5.47
C PHE A 28 5.11 6.14 -4.24
N ASN A 29 4.26 6.45 -3.27
CA ASN A 29 4.66 6.87 -1.94
C ASN A 29 4.38 5.76 -0.93
N TYR A 30 5.20 5.66 0.11
CA TYR A 30 4.96 4.70 1.19
C TYR A 30 5.34 5.26 2.55
N ILE A 31 4.70 4.72 3.59
CA ILE A 31 5.04 4.98 4.99
C ILE A 31 5.26 3.64 5.69
N ASP A 32 6.43 3.44 6.28
CA ASP A 32 6.72 2.29 7.12
C ASP A 32 6.12 2.54 8.52
N TYR A 33 5.00 1.85 8.80
CA TYR A 33 4.21 2.02 10.02
C TYR A 33 5.02 1.78 11.29
N ASP A 34 5.93 0.80 11.29
CA ASP A 34 6.77 0.46 12.44
C ASP A 34 7.78 1.56 12.80
N LEU A 35 8.19 2.36 11.82
CA LEU A 35 9.14 3.47 11.99
C LEU A 35 8.46 4.83 12.24
N ALA A 36 7.14 4.90 12.08
CA ALA A 36 6.36 6.11 12.30
C ALA A 36 6.19 6.44 13.80
N ASP A 37 5.94 7.71 14.11
CA ASP A 37 5.57 8.13 15.47
C ASP A 37 4.14 7.68 15.84
N ASP A 38 3.77 7.85 17.11
CA ASP A 38 2.49 7.37 17.63
C ASP A 38 1.27 8.07 17.03
N GLU A 39 1.39 9.35 16.67
CA GLU A 39 0.29 10.09 16.04
C GLU A 39 0.06 9.60 14.62
N GLU A 40 1.14 9.39 13.87
CA GLU A 40 1.10 8.87 12.51
C GLU A 40 0.61 7.41 12.48
N LYS A 41 1.03 6.57 13.44
CA LYS A 41 0.50 5.22 13.61
C LYS A 41 -1.01 5.22 13.82
N LYS A 42 -1.54 6.09 14.69
CA LYS A 42 -2.99 6.22 14.90
C LYS A 42 -3.71 6.66 13.63
N ARG A 43 -3.15 7.63 12.90
CA ARG A 43 -3.68 8.13 11.63
C ARG A 43 -3.78 7.00 10.60
N ILE A 44 -2.70 6.24 10.41
CA ILE A 44 -2.64 5.10 9.49
C ILE A 44 -3.70 4.06 9.84
N ILE A 45 -3.78 3.64 11.11
CA ILE A 45 -4.75 2.61 11.54
C ILE A 45 -6.19 3.08 11.36
N ALA A 46 -6.49 4.34 11.66
CA ALA A 46 -7.83 4.92 11.45
C ALA A 46 -8.20 4.91 9.96
N ASP A 47 -7.28 5.32 9.11
CA ASP A 47 -7.46 5.37 7.66
C ASP A 47 -7.63 3.96 7.03
N MET A 48 -6.81 2.98 7.44
CA MET A 48 -6.93 1.59 7.02
C MET A 48 -8.29 0.99 7.38
N ARG A 49 -8.76 1.24 8.61
CA ARG A 49 -10.09 0.80 9.08
C ARG A 49 -11.22 1.46 8.33
N GLN A 50 -11.13 2.77 8.05
CA GLN A 50 -12.13 3.49 7.29
C GLN A 50 -12.21 2.99 5.84
N SER A 51 -11.05 2.72 5.24
CA SER A 51 -10.96 2.38 3.81
C SER A 51 -11.31 0.92 3.51
N ALA A 52 -10.92 -0.04 4.36
CA ALA A 52 -11.10 -1.48 4.09
C ALA A 52 -11.57 -2.31 5.29
N GLY A 53 -11.76 -1.70 6.48
CA GLY A 53 -12.12 -2.43 7.70
C GLY A 53 -11.02 -3.37 8.22
N GLN A 54 -9.81 -3.33 7.64
CA GLN A 54 -8.71 -4.25 7.93
C GLN A 54 -7.41 -3.49 8.19
N THR A 55 -6.56 -4.05 9.03
CA THR A 55 -5.24 -3.50 9.37
C THR A 55 -4.18 -4.56 9.10
N SER A 56 -3.80 -4.72 7.84
CA SER A 56 -2.77 -5.67 7.39
C SER A 56 -1.87 -5.01 6.36
N PHE A 57 -0.62 -5.46 6.30
CA PHE A 57 0.43 -4.90 5.43
C PHE A 57 0.90 -5.96 4.43
N PRO A 58 1.27 -5.59 3.19
CA PRO A 58 1.17 -4.24 2.62
C PRO A 58 -0.29 -3.80 2.45
N PHE A 59 -0.55 -2.51 2.64
CA PHE A 59 -1.84 -1.90 2.37
C PHE A 59 -1.65 -0.89 1.26
N VAL A 60 -2.19 -1.18 0.09
CA VAL A 60 -1.94 -0.40 -1.13
C VAL A 60 -3.21 0.31 -1.53
N LYS A 61 -3.11 1.62 -1.73
CA LYS A 61 -4.14 2.48 -2.29
C LYS A 61 -3.75 2.81 -3.71
N ILE A 62 -4.60 2.48 -4.68
CA ILE A 62 -4.42 2.79 -6.10
C ILE A 62 -5.63 3.62 -6.51
N ASP A 63 -5.42 4.91 -6.68
CA ASP A 63 -6.48 5.91 -6.85
C ASP A 63 -7.56 5.76 -5.74
N ASP A 64 -8.79 5.37 -6.08
CA ASP A 64 -9.90 5.21 -5.13
C ASP A 64 -10.05 3.78 -4.58
N GLU A 65 -9.22 2.83 -5.04
CA GLU A 65 -9.30 1.42 -4.70
C GLU A 65 -8.24 1.02 -3.68
N VAL A 66 -8.57 0.02 -2.85
CA VAL A 66 -7.67 -0.52 -1.82
C VAL A 66 -7.43 -2.01 -2.04
N VAL A 67 -6.16 -2.39 -1.96
CA VAL A 67 -5.69 -3.78 -1.95
C VAL A 67 -4.95 -4.03 -0.64
N VAL A 68 -5.40 -5.05 0.09
CA VAL A 68 -4.81 -5.46 1.37
C VAL A 68 -4.06 -6.78 1.16
N GLY A 69 -2.77 -6.80 1.51
CA GLY A 69 -1.89 -7.94 1.27
C GLY A 69 -1.18 -7.86 -0.09
N TYR A 70 -0.36 -8.85 -0.39
CA TYR A 70 0.37 -8.92 -1.66
C TYR A 70 -0.45 -9.68 -2.71
N ASP A 71 -1.00 -8.93 -3.67
CA ASP A 71 -1.83 -9.47 -4.75
C ASP A 71 -1.45 -8.81 -6.08
N ILE A 72 -0.57 -9.49 -6.84
CA ILE A 72 -0.06 -9.01 -8.12
C ILE A 72 -1.19 -8.86 -9.15
N ASP A 73 -2.07 -9.86 -9.23
CA ASP A 73 -3.15 -9.89 -10.22
C ASP A 73 -4.06 -8.67 -10.00
N LYS A 74 -4.37 -8.35 -8.74
CA LYS A 74 -5.17 -7.17 -8.41
C LYS A 74 -4.44 -5.86 -8.70
N TYR A 75 -3.15 -5.78 -8.43
CA TYR A 75 -2.37 -4.59 -8.78
C TYR A 75 -2.38 -4.36 -10.30
N GLU A 76 -2.12 -5.40 -11.10
CA GLU A 76 -2.12 -5.29 -12.56
C GLU A 76 -3.50 -4.90 -13.10
N GLU A 77 -4.57 -5.49 -12.57
CA GLU A 77 -5.96 -5.14 -12.92
C GLU A 77 -6.23 -3.64 -12.71
N LEU A 78 -5.85 -3.10 -11.54
CA LEU A 78 -6.11 -1.70 -11.19
C LEU A 78 -5.24 -0.73 -11.99
N ILE A 79 -3.97 -1.06 -12.21
CA ILE A 79 -3.06 -0.27 -13.05
C ILE A 79 -3.58 -0.17 -14.49
N ALA A 80 -4.04 -1.29 -15.06
CA ALA A 80 -4.55 -1.33 -16.42
C ALA A 80 -5.84 -0.50 -16.60
N LYS A 81 -6.66 -0.37 -15.55
CA LYS A 81 -7.87 0.49 -15.57
C LYS A 81 -7.56 1.98 -15.45
N ALA A 82 -6.43 2.34 -14.84
CA ALA A 82 -6.03 3.72 -14.60
C ALA A 82 -5.25 4.35 -15.78
N SER A 83 -5.04 3.59 -16.86
CA SER A 83 -4.36 3.98 -18.11
C SER A 83 -5.36 4.27 -19.22
#